data_AF-A0A9D4AKD4-F1
#
_entry.id   AF-A0A9D4AKD4-F1
#
_cell.length_a   1.000
_cell.length_b   1.000
_cell.length_c   1.000
_cell.angle_alpha   90.00
_cell.angle_beta   90.00
_cell.angle_gamma   90.00
#
_symmetry.space_group_name_H-M   'P 1'
#
loop_
_entity.id
_entity.type
_entity.pdbx_description
1 polymer ?
#
loop_
_entity_poly.entity_id
_entity_poly.type
_entity_poly.pdbx_seq_one_letter_code
_entity_poly.pdbx_strand_id
1 'polypeptide(L)'
;MHLLSLPLCFSLAMESPTKTPTFSLQNSFLCLFFFFSQYLVVPVTADFNVTSYYPTDDITIDCGSSTNAHSLDERSWVGDGNGKFSPIEPENNKNKSSAAKAVSPPPSSVGNVPYSTARLSYSQFTYSIPLTSGPKFIRLHFYPTSYLSFDDPSKKAFFFVQAGPFTLLRNFNASLHAVPKVPLIKEFCTNVEGQRLNLIFTPSPDITDSYAFINAIEVVSMPTNLYYTPESDEGVPFLGQAQGSLYTVGNNTALEMLYRVNVGGREILPGDDTGMFRSWLTDDAYLTIAKPSVFLLISVFISPSAVYHRTLLRGMFI
;
A
#
# COMPACT_ATOMS: atom_id res chain seq x y z
N MET A 1 -26.34 9.58 24.89
CA MET A 1 -25.37 9.65 26.02
C MET A 1 -25.40 11.08 26.54
N HIS A 2 -25.99 11.32 27.71
CA HIS A 2 -26.10 12.66 28.29
C HIS A 2 -24.71 13.17 28.74
N LEU A 3 -24.28 14.32 28.24
CA LEU A 3 -23.15 15.06 28.81
C LEU A 3 -23.71 16.17 29.72
N LEU A 4 -23.60 15.92 31.02
CA LEU A 4 -23.72 16.89 32.08
C LEU A 4 -22.61 17.94 31.93
N SER A 5 -22.98 19.21 31.78
CA SER A 5 -22.06 20.34 31.93
C SER A 5 -21.92 20.68 33.42
N LEU A 6 -20.74 20.40 33.99
CA LEU A 6 -20.33 20.98 35.28
C LEU A 6 -19.99 22.46 35.08
N PRO A 7 -20.47 23.39 35.94
CA PRO A 7 -19.97 24.75 35.93
C PRO A 7 -18.63 24.80 36.68
N LEU A 8 -17.57 25.20 35.98
CA LEU A 8 -16.33 25.65 36.59
C LEU A 8 -16.59 26.99 37.29
N CYS A 9 -16.74 26.93 38.62
CA CYS A 9 -16.87 28.09 39.48
C CYS A 9 -15.49 28.74 39.65
N PHE A 10 -15.22 29.85 38.93
CA PHE A 10 -14.09 30.71 39.28
C PHE A 10 -14.51 31.62 40.44
N SER A 11 -14.03 31.29 41.64
CA SER A 11 -14.15 32.15 42.81
C SER A 11 -13.21 33.35 42.66
N LEU A 12 -13.74 34.54 42.39
CA LEU A 12 -13.01 35.79 42.59
C LEU A 12 -13.04 36.10 44.08
N ALA A 13 -11.92 35.87 44.77
CA ALA A 13 -11.72 36.39 46.12
C ALA A 13 -11.76 37.93 46.07
N MET A 14 -12.78 38.53 46.67
CA MET A 14 -12.83 39.97 46.90
C MET A 14 -11.92 40.31 48.09
N GLU A 15 -10.84 41.03 47.81
CA GLU A 15 -10.08 41.74 48.83
C GLU A 15 -10.56 43.21 48.91
N SER A 16 -10.47 43.79 50.11
CA SER A 16 -11.22 44.92 50.68
C SER A 16 -11.37 46.24 49.86
N PRO A 17 -12.34 47.11 50.20
CA PRO A 17 -12.78 48.20 49.33
C PRO A 17 -12.12 49.54 49.69
N THR A 18 -11.00 49.89 49.05
CA THR A 18 -10.57 51.30 48.96
C THR A 18 -9.79 51.58 47.67
N LYS A 19 -10.49 51.59 46.52
CA LYS A 19 -10.13 52.38 45.33
C LYS A 19 -11.26 52.28 44.29
N THR A 20 -11.56 53.40 43.66
CA THR A 20 -12.53 53.51 42.56
C THR A 20 -12.19 52.49 41.46
N PRO A 21 -13.15 51.66 41.01
CA PRO A 21 -12.87 50.69 39.96
C PRO A 21 -12.91 51.41 38.62
N THR A 22 -11.75 51.61 38.00
CA THR A 22 -11.67 51.84 36.57
C THR A 22 -12.02 50.54 35.86
N PHE A 23 -13.24 50.44 35.34
CA PHE A 23 -13.65 49.32 34.49
C PHE A 23 -12.78 49.31 33.22
N SER A 24 -11.80 48.43 33.18
CA SER A 24 -10.93 48.24 32.02
C SER A 24 -11.73 47.60 30.88
N LEU A 25 -11.96 48.36 29.80
CA LEU A 25 -12.56 47.88 28.55
C LEU A 25 -11.79 46.69 27.94
N GLN A 26 -10.54 46.47 28.35
CA GLN A 26 -9.65 45.44 27.81
C GLN A 26 -10.08 44.01 28.18
N ASN A 27 -10.74 43.82 29.34
CA ASN A 27 -11.29 42.51 29.75
C ASN A 27 -12.57 42.14 29.00
N SER A 28 -13.33 43.12 28.52
CA SER A 28 -14.55 42.87 27.74
C SER A 28 -14.24 42.35 26.33
N PHE A 29 -13.16 42.84 25.71
CA PHE A 29 -12.68 42.34 24.42
C PHE A 29 -12.13 40.91 24.51
N LEU A 30 -11.44 40.56 25.59
CA LEU A 30 -10.91 39.21 25.79
C LEU A 30 -12.04 38.18 25.92
N CYS A 31 -13.10 38.49 26.69
CA CYS A 31 -14.25 37.61 26.83
C CYS A 31 -15.02 37.43 25.50
N LEU A 32 -15.22 38.52 24.75
CA LEU A 32 -15.86 38.44 23.42
C LEU A 32 -15.06 37.58 22.43
N PHE A 33 -13.73 37.60 22.48
CA PHE A 33 -12.88 36.70 21.69
C PHE A 33 -13.01 35.23 22.11
N PHE A 34 -13.15 34.94 23.42
CA PHE A 34 -13.39 33.58 23.91
C PHE A 34 -14.79 33.05 23.52
N PHE A 35 -15.81 33.90 23.49
CA PHE A 35 -17.13 33.49 22.99
C PHE A 35 -17.12 33.33 21.46
N PHE A 36 -16.49 34.24 20.71
CA PHE A 36 -16.37 34.10 19.24
C PHE A 36 -15.56 32.86 18.82
N SER A 37 -14.54 32.46 19.58
CA SER A 37 -13.77 31.24 19.27
C SER A 37 -14.54 29.95 19.57
N GLN A 38 -15.52 29.98 20.47
CA GLN A 38 -16.40 28.83 20.75
C GLN A 38 -17.55 28.70 19.75
N TYR A 39 -17.96 29.77 19.08
CA TYR A 39 -19.03 29.75 18.06
C TYR A 39 -18.56 29.42 16.64
N LEU A 40 -17.25 29.31 16.40
CA LEU A 40 -16.69 28.93 15.10
C LEU A 40 -16.08 27.52 15.08
N VAL A 41 -16.62 26.60 15.88
CA VAL A 41 -16.42 25.17 15.67
C VAL A 41 -17.73 24.63 15.11
N VAL A 42 -17.92 24.75 13.79
CA VAL A 42 -18.90 23.91 13.10
C VAL A 42 -18.22 22.55 12.98
N PRO A 43 -18.64 21.50 13.72
CA PRO A 43 -18.19 20.17 13.42
C PRO A 43 -18.80 19.83 12.07
N VAL A 44 -18.03 19.99 11.00
CA VAL A 44 -18.36 19.38 9.71
C VAL A 44 -18.10 17.89 9.89
N THR A 45 -19.01 17.19 10.57
CA THR A 45 -19.13 15.73 10.46
C THR A 45 -19.81 15.48 9.12
N ALA A 46 -19.04 15.60 8.06
CA ALA A 46 -19.46 14.98 6.82
C ALA A 46 -19.34 13.47 7.05
N ASP A 47 -20.50 12.81 7.18
CA ASP A 47 -20.62 11.37 7.05
C ASP A 47 -20.27 11.02 5.61
N PHE A 48 -18.97 10.94 5.33
CA PHE A 48 -18.47 10.45 4.05
C PHE A 48 -18.60 8.94 4.07
N ASN A 49 -19.73 8.42 3.58
CA ASN A 49 -19.79 7.05 3.11
C ASN A 49 -18.85 6.92 1.90
N VAL A 50 -17.56 6.69 2.16
CA VAL A 50 -16.63 6.25 1.13
C VAL A 50 -17.09 4.86 0.72
N THR A 51 -17.77 4.78 -0.41
CA THR A 51 -18.14 3.49 -1.00
C THR A 51 -16.84 2.77 -1.38
N SER A 52 -16.64 1.57 -0.83
CA SER A 52 -15.52 0.72 -1.23
C SER A 52 -15.51 0.51 -2.74
N TYR A 53 -14.34 0.56 -3.34
CA TYR A 53 -14.15 0.15 -4.72
C TYR A 53 -14.34 -1.37 -4.81
N TYR A 54 -15.14 -1.82 -5.77
CA TYR A 54 -15.32 -3.24 -6.06
C TYR A 54 -14.49 -3.59 -7.29
N PRO A 55 -13.35 -4.29 -7.11
CA PRO A 55 -12.51 -4.66 -8.23
C PRO A 55 -13.24 -5.63 -9.17
N THR A 56 -13.10 -5.40 -10.48
CA THR A 56 -13.58 -6.33 -11.51
C THR A 56 -12.74 -7.60 -11.55
N ASP A 57 -11.46 -7.49 -11.22
CA ASP A 57 -10.54 -8.62 -11.02
C ASP A 57 -9.95 -8.53 -9.62
N ASP A 58 -10.19 -9.54 -8.79
CA ASP A 58 -9.51 -9.77 -7.50
C ASP A 58 -8.98 -11.20 -7.52
N ILE A 59 -7.70 -11.34 -7.87
CA ILE A 59 -7.06 -12.62 -8.10
C ILE A 59 -5.91 -12.79 -7.11
N THR A 60 -5.97 -13.86 -6.34
CA THR A 60 -5.00 -14.23 -5.31
C THR A 60 -4.56 -15.67 -5.53
N ILE A 61 -3.25 -15.87 -5.72
CA ILE A 61 -2.65 -17.18 -6.03
C ILE A 61 -1.67 -17.53 -4.90
N ASP A 62 -1.91 -18.66 -4.23
CA ASP A 62 -1.04 -19.27 -3.22
C ASP A 62 -0.07 -20.25 -3.91
N CYS A 63 1.14 -19.78 -4.19
CA CYS A 63 2.10 -20.48 -5.02
C CYS A 63 2.74 -21.64 -4.25
N GLY A 64 2.77 -22.83 -4.86
CA GLY A 64 3.21 -24.07 -4.22
C GLY A 64 2.14 -24.78 -3.40
N SER A 65 0.93 -24.21 -3.29
CA SER A 65 -0.20 -24.83 -2.61
C SER A 65 -1.06 -25.64 -3.58
N SER A 66 -1.60 -26.76 -3.09
CA SER A 66 -2.53 -27.62 -3.85
C SER A 66 -4.00 -27.41 -3.47
N THR A 67 -4.26 -26.56 -2.47
CA THR A 67 -5.58 -26.35 -1.89
C THR A 67 -5.84 -24.87 -1.71
N ASN A 68 -7.10 -24.47 -1.84
CA ASN A 68 -7.51 -23.11 -1.51
C ASN A 68 -7.52 -22.94 0.01
N ALA A 69 -7.17 -21.74 0.49
CA ALA A 69 -7.15 -21.41 1.90
C ALA A 69 -7.46 -19.92 2.12
N HIS A 70 -7.73 -19.55 3.36
CA HIS A 70 -7.96 -18.15 3.74
C HIS A 70 -6.74 -17.59 4.49
N SER A 71 -6.39 -16.33 4.20
CA SER A 71 -5.41 -15.57 4.98
C SER A 71 -6.04 -15.00 6.26
N LEU A 72 -5.23 -14.35 7.11
CA LEU A 72 -5.69 -13.77 8.39
C LEU A 72 -6.75 -12.68 8.23
N ASP A 73 -6.82 -12.04 7.06
CA ASP A 73 -7.84 -11.06 6.68
C ASP A 73 -9.06 -11.71 6.00
N GLU A 74 -9.22 -13.03 6.12
CA GLU A 74 -10.31 -13.84 5.55
C GLU A 74 -10.39 -13.85 4.01
N ARG A 75 -9.41 -13.27 3.32
CA ARG A 75 -9.34 -13.35 1.85
C ARG A 75 -9.05 -14.77 1.41
N SER A 76 -9.78 -15.24 0.40
CA SER A 76 -9.53 -16.53 -0.23
C SER A 76 -8.28 -16.43 -1.09
N TRP A 77 -7.41 -17.44 -1.02
CA TRP A 77 -6.25 -17.64 -1.90
C TRP A 77 -6.37 -18.99 -2.61
N VAL A 78 -6.09 -19.01 -3.91
CA VAL A 78 -6.24 -20.20 -4.76
C VAL A 78 -4.88 -20.85 -4.99
N GLY A 79 -4.76 -22.16 -4.72
CA GLY A 79 -3.51 -22.89 -4.96
C GLY A 79 -3.14 -22.99 -6.45
N ASP A 80 -1.84 -23.00 -6.76
CA ASP A 80 -1.32 -23.13 -8.14
C ASP A 80 -1.15 -24.59 -8.61
N GLY A 81 -1.33 -25.57 -7.71
CA GLY A 81 -1.02 -26.98 -7.99
C GLY A 81 -1.85 -27.62 -9.09
N ASN A 82 -3.03 -27.08 -9.40
CA ASN A 82 -3.88 -27.53 -10.50
C ASN A 82 -4.77 -26.40 -11.06
N GLY A 83 -5.22 -26.57 -12.30
CA GLY A 83 -6.22 -25.70 -12.92
C GLY A 83 -5.65 -24.46 -13.62
N LYS A 84 -6.43 -23.36 -13.60
CA LYS A 84 -6.18 -22.17 -14.45
C LYS A 84 -4.95 -21.35 -14.07
N PHE A 85 -4.41 -21.55 -12.85
CA PHE A 85 -3.25 -20.82 -12.34
C PHE A 85 -2.01 -21.69 -12.27
N SER A 86 -2.03 -22.89 -12.84
CA SER A 86 -0.84 -23.72 -12.89
C SER A 86 0.27 -23.05 -13.70
N PRO A 87 1.53 -23.12 -13.21
CA PRO A 87 2.67 -22.58 -13.92
C PRO A 87 2.84 -23.29 -15.27
N ILE A 88 3.21 -22.52 -16.29
CA ILE A 88 3.53 -23.00 -17.63
C ILE A 88 5.05 -23.04 -17.75
N GLU A 89 5.60 -24.20 -18.05
CA GLU A 89 7.02 -24.37 -18.37
C GLU A 89 7.26 -24.49 -19.89
N PRO A 90 8.42 -24.04 -20.41
CA PRO A 90 8.80 -24.29 -21.80
C PRO A 90 8.88 -25.80 -22.11
N GLU A 91 8.41 -26.23 -23.30
CA GLU A 91 8.26 -27.65 -23.67
C GLU A 91 9.55 -28.49 -23.54
N ASN A 92 10.72 -27.89 -23.78
CA ASN A 92 12.02 -28.58 -23.75
C ASN A 92 12.68 -28.57 -22.37
N ASN A 93 12.01 -28.07 -21.34
CA ASN A 93 12.60 -27.84 -20.04
C ASN A 93 12.47 -29.08 -19.14
N LYS A 94 13.61 -29.71 -18.82
CA LYS A 94 13.65 -30.90 -17.94
C LYS A 94 13.42 -30.55 -16.47
N ASN A 95 13.68 -29.31 -16.08
CA ASN A 95 13.54 -28.82 -14.72
C ASN A 95 12.22 -28.09 -14.58
N LYS A 96 11.15 -28.85 -14.29
CA LYS A 96 9.84 -28.28 -13.97
C LYS A 96 9.91 -27.50 -12.68
N SER A 97 9.05 -26.48 -12.58
CA SER A 97 8.89 -25.78 -11.32
C SER A 97 8.43 -26.76 -10.23
N SER A 98 8.86 -26.55 -9.00
CA SER A 98 8.55 -27.40 -7.85
C SER A 98 7.84 -26.61 -6.74
N ALA A 99 6.93 -27.28 -6.03
CA ALA A 99 6.34 -26.74 -4.80
C ALA A 99 7.28 -27.11 -3.66
N ALA A 100 7.57 -26.16 -2.77
CA ALA A 100 8.24 -26.47 -1.51
C ALA A 100 7.56 -25.75 -0.35
N LYS A 101 7.58 -26.41 0.80
CA LYS A 101 7.18 -25.80 2.07
C LYS A 101 8.35 -25.00 2.63
N ALA A 102 8.03 -23.86 3.24
CA ALA A 102 8.97 -23.12 4.05
C ALA A 102 9.44 -23.99 5.22
N VAL A 103 10.76 -24.05 5.45
CA VAL A 103 11.34 -24.80 6.58
C VAL A 103 11.03 -24.11 7.91
N SER A 104 11.10 -22.78 7.93
CA SER A 104 10.70 -21.96 9.07
C SER A 104 9.33 -21.35 8.79
N PRO A 105 8.36 -21.47 9.71
CA PRO A 105 7.05 -20.86 9.52
C PRO A 105 7.13 -19.32 9.58
N PRO A 106 6.24 -18.62 8.86
CA PRO A 106 6.12 -17.17 8.97
C PRO A 106 5.70 -16.75 10.39
N PRO A 107 6.02 -15.51 10.82
CA PRO A 107 5.55 -14.98 12.10
C PRO A 107 4.01 -15.07 12.22
N SER A 108 3.51 -15.27 13.45
CA SER A 108 2.06 -15.37 13.69
C SER A 108 1.28 -14.13 13.27
N SER A 109 1.91 -12.94 13.31
CA SER A 109 1.33 -11.68 12.84
C SER A 109 1.13 -11.60 11.32
N VAL A 110 1.83 -12.45 10.56
CA VAL A 110 1.76 -12.53 9.10
C VAL A 110 0.78 -13.63 8.68
N GLY A 111 0.79 -14.75 9.41
CA GLY A 111 -0.02 -15.93 9.09
C GLY A 111 0.61 -16.84 8.04
N ASN A 112 0.08 -18.06 7.96
CA ASN A 112 0.64 -19.11 7.09
C ASN A 112 0.27 -18.95 5.62
N VAL A 113 -0.91 -18.42 5.30
CA VAL A 113 -1.36 -18.23 3.92
C VAL A 113 -1.06 -16.78 3.53
N PRO A 114 -0.36 -16.52 2.41
CA PRO A 114 0.18 -17.45 1.40
C PRO A 114 1.69 -17.78 1.55
N TYR A 115 2.27 -17.70 2.76
CA TYR A 115 3.73 -17.73 2.96
C TYR A 115 4.32 -19.08 3.41
N SER A 116 3.48 -20.08 3.68
CA SER A 116 3.90 -21.42 4.13
C SER A 116 4.46 -22.29 3.00
N THR A 117 4.16 -21.93 1.75
CA THR A 117 4.62 -22.59 0.52
C THR A 117 5.19 -21.57 -0.46
N ALA A 118 6.02 -22.07 -1.38
CA ALA A 118 6.46 -21.32 -2.55
C ALA A 118 6.51 -22.23 -3.77
N ARG A 119 6.40 -21.61 -4.95
CA ARG A 119 6.81 -22.18 -6.23
C ARG A 119 8.25 -21.78 -6.50
N LEU A 120 9.12 -22.75 -6.81
CA LEU A 120 10.53 -22.53 -7.10
C LEU A 120 10.94 -23.20 -8.40
N SER A 121 11.92 -22.66 -9.12
CA SER A 121 12.42 -23.27 -10.34
C SER A 121 13.84 -22.82 -10.69
N TYR A 122 14.67 -23.77 -11.12
CA TYR A 122 15.99 -23.53 -11.73
C TYR A 122 15.90 -23.13 -13.21
N SER A 123 14.68 -23.02 -13.75
CA SER A 123 14.46 -22.67 -15.14
C SER A 123 13.22 -21.79 -15.28
N GLN A 124 13.11 -21.10 -16.41
CA GLN A 124 12.02 -20.17 -16.63
C GLN A 124 10.64 -20.86 -16.50
N PHE A 125 9.71 -20.17 -15.85
CA PHE A 125 8.30 -20.56 -15.78
C PHE A 125 7.40 -19.32 -15.89
N THR A 126 6.13 -19.53 -16.23
CA THR A 126 5.18 -18.44 -16.49
C THR A 126 3.84 -18.69 -15.84
N TYR A 127 3.32 -17.69 -15.13
CA TYR A 127 1.90 -17.64 -14.80
C TYR A 127 1.16 -16.91 -15.89
N SER A 128 0.13 -17.55 -16.44
CA SER A 128 -0.76 -16.93 -17.42
C SER A 128 -2.13 -16.75 -16.78
N ILE A 129 -2.42 -15.52 -16.34
CA ILE A 129 -3.56 -15.20 -15.48
C ILE A 129 -4.68 -14.62 -16.35
N PRO A 130 -5.85 -15.27 -16.46
CA PRO A 130 -7.01 -14.68 -17.13
C PRO A 130 -7.59 -13.51 -16.31
N LEU A 131 -7.79 -12.36 -16.94
CA LEU A 131 -8.32 -11.14 -16.30
C LEU A 131 -8.88 -10.16 -17.34
N THR A 132 -9.55 -9.10 -16.90
CA THR A 132 -10.05 -8.05 -17.82
C THR A 132 -8.95 -7.05 -18.21
N SER A 133 -9.11 -6.38 -19.35
CA SER A 133 -8.17 -5.32 -19.77
C SER A 133 -8.24 -4.10 -18.83
N GLY A 134 -7.22 -3.25 -18.86
CA GLY A 134 -7.14 -2.02 -18.07
C GLY A 134 -6.10 -2.12 -16.95
N PRO A 135 -5.98 -1.06 -16.13
CA PRO A 135 -4.91 -0.96 -15.16
C PRO A 135 -5.13 -1.91 -13.98
N LYS A 136 -4.03 -2.50 -13.51
CA LYS A 136 -3.99 -3.51 -12.44
C LYS A 136 -2.89 -3.16 -11.43
N PHE A 137 -3.21 -3.35 -10.15
CA PHE A 137 -2.19 -3.62 -9.13
C PHE A 137 -1.68 -5.05 -9.33
N ILE A 138 -0.36 -5.22 -9.39
CA ILE A 138 0.32 -6.51 -9.38
C ILE A 138 1.20 -6.54 -8.14
N ARG A 139 0.90 -7.45 -7.21
CA ARG A 139 1.66 -7.66 -5.97
C ARG A 139 2.34 -9.01 -6.00
N LEU A 140 3.66 -8.99 -5.85
CA LEU A 140 4.50 -10.17 -5.78
C LEU A 140 4.97 -10.35 -4.35
N HIS A 141 4.64 -11.49 -3.76
CA HIS A 141 4.88 -11.81 -2.36
C HIS A 141 6.06 -12.78 -2.22
N PHE A 142 7.05 -12.38 -1.43
CA PHE A 142 8.25 -13.16 -1.17
C PHE A 142 8.47 -13.32 0.34
N TYR A 143 8.58 -14.58 0.78
CA TYR A 143 9.04 -14.96 2.10
C TYR A 143 10.42 -15.62 1.96
N PRO A 144 11.51 -14.84 2.06
CA PRO A 144 12.86 -15.33 1.85
C PRO A 144 13.33 -16.18 3.05
N THR A 145 13.03 -17.47 2.99
CA THR A 145 13.41 -18.48 3.99
C THR A 145 13.99 -19.71 3.29
N SER A 146 14.49 -20.68 4.06
CA SER A 146 14.92 -21.96 3.49
C SER A 146 13.73 -22.78 2.99
N TYR A 147 13.87 -23.35 1.80
CA TYR A 147 12.93 -24.29 1.20
C TYR A 147 13.65 -25.62 0.94
N LEU A 148 12.99 -26.75 1.22
CA LEU A 148 13.59 -28.07 1.02
C LEU A 148 14.03 -28.27 -0.44
N SER A 149 15.20 -28.87 -0.63
CA SER A 149 15.80 -29.16 -1.95
C SER A 149 16.25 -27.95 -2.76
N PHE A 150 16.25 -26.75 -2.18
CA PHE A 150 16.82 -25.55 -2.78
C PHE A 150 17.91 -24.96 -1.88
N ASP A 151 18.94 -24.39 -2.51
CA ASP A 151 20.01 -23.70 -1.80
C ASP A 151 19.53 -22.43 -1.10
N ASP A 152 20.35 -21.92 -0.18
CA ASP A 152 20.10 -20.67 0.55
C ASP A 152 19.68 -19.52 -0.38
N PRO A 153 18.46 -18.95 -0.22
CA PRO A 153 17.95 -17.90 -1.11
C PRO A 153 18.80 -16.64 -1.07
N SER A 154 19.47 -16.34 0.04
CA SER A 154 20.37 -15.17 0.13
C SER A 154 21.57 -15.25 -0.83
N LYS A 155 21.90 -16.45 -1.33
CA LYS A 155 23.05 -16.72 -2.20
C LYS A 155 22.66 -17.14 -3.61
N LYS A 156 21.53 -17.81 -3.78
CA LYS A 156 21.16 -18.47 -5.04
C LYS A 156 19.84 -17.99 -5.66
N ALA A 157 18.95 -17.34 -4.89
CA ALA A 157 17.67 -16.88 -5.42
C ALA A 157 17.77 -15.53 -6.14
N PHE A 158 18.46 -15.51 -7.28
CA PHE A 158 18.60 -14.33 -8.15
C PHE A 158 17.83 -14.54 -9.43
N PHE A 159 16.89 -13.64 -9.74
CA PHE A 159 16.01 -13.81 -10.90
C PHE A 159 15.43 -12.50 -11.42
N PHE A 160 14.74 -12.63 -12.55
CA PHE A 160 14.01 -11.57 -13.23
C PHE A 160 12.52 -11.90 -13.19
N VAL A 161 11.70 -10.84 -13.15
CA VAL A 161 10.24 -10.96 -13.33
C VAL A 161 9.80 -10.00 -14.41
N GLN A 162 9.10 -10.53 -15.42
CA GLN A 162 8.54 -9.75 -16.52
C GLN A 162 7.02 -9.81 -16.53
N ALA A 163 6.40 -8.70 -16.88
CA ALA A 163 4.96 -8.56 -17.09
C ALA A 163 4.73 -7.87 -18.44
N GLY A 164 4.40 -8.67 -19.47
CA GLY A 164 4.32 -8.16 -20.85
C GLY A 164 5.65 -7.53 -21.29
N PRO A 165 5.67 -6.26 -21.76
CA PRO A 165 6.90 -5.58 -22.19
C PRO A 165 7.77 -5.08 -21.03
N PHE A 166 7.27 -5.12 -19.78
CA PHE A 166 7.95 -4.54 -18.63
C PHE A 166 8.78 -5.59 -17.89
N THR A 167 10.02 -5.23 -17.57
CA THR A 167 10.82 -5.96 -16.58
C THR A 167 10.55 -5.34 -15.22
N LEU A 168 9.76 -6.02 -14.39
CA LEU A 168 9.37 -5.52 -13.06
C LEU A 168 10.52 -5.68 -12.04
N LEU A 169 11.24 -6.80 -12.12
CA LEU A 169 12.36 -7.11 -11.25
C LEU A 169 13.54 -7.60 -12.10
N ARG A 170 14.74 -7.10 -11.80
CA ARG A 170 15.98 -7.42 -12.53
C ARG A 170 17.08 -7.78 -11.54
N ASN A 171 17.70 -8.95 -11.71
CA ASN A 171 18.75 -9.44 -10.79
C ASN A 171 18.32 -9.35 -9.31
N PHE A 172 17.07 -9.69 -9.04
CA PHE A 172 16.43 -9.48 -7.76
C PHE A 172 16.73 -10.63 -6.81
N ASN A 173 17.01 -10.29 -5.55
CA ASN A 173 17.14 -11.25 -4.45
C ASN A 173 16.33 -10.77 -3.24
N ALA A 174 15.23 -11.46 -2.94
CA ALA A 174 14.31 -11.05 -1.87
C ALA A 174 14.98 -10.95 -0.49
N SER A 175 15.95 -11.83 -0.18
CA SER A 175 16.65 -11.81 1.11
C SER A 175 17.45 -10.53 1.34
N LEU A 176 17.98 -9.93 0.27
CA LEU A 176 18.74 -8.67 0.34
C LEU A 176 17.82 -7.45 0.50
N HIS A 177 16.55 -7.57 0.11
CA HIS A 177 15.56 -6.49 0.19
C HIS A 177 14.65 -6.56 1.42
N ALA A 178 14.49 -7.74 2.02
CA ALA A 178 13.50 -7.97 3.08
C ALA A 178 13.96 -7.56 4.48
N VAL A 179 15.15 -6.96 4.65
CA VAL A 179 15.62 -6.50 5.97
C VAL A 179 15.24 -5.03 6.14
N PRO A 180 14.41 -4.65 7.13
CA PRO A 180 13.91 -5.43 8.28
C PRO A 180 12.49 -6.03 8.14
N LYS A 181 11.81 -5.89 7.00
CA LYS A 181 10.39 -6.26 6.83
C LYS A 181 10.20 -7.58 6.06
N VAL A 182 9.69 -8.59 6.76
CA VAL A 182 9.31 -9.90 6.20
C VAL A 182 7.82 -10.16 6.49
N PRO A 183 7.02 -10.61 5.50
CA PRO A 183 7.37 -10.90 4.11
C PRO A 183 7.57 -9.62 3.28
N LEU A 184 8.31 -9.75 2.18
CA LEU A 184 8.53 -8.68 1.23
C LEU A 184 7.42 -8.69 0.17
N ILE A 185 6.77 -7.55 -0.02
CA ILE A 185 5.73 -7.37 -1.04
C ILE A 185 6.21 -6.29 -2.01
N LYS A 186 6.28 -6.64 -3.30
CA LYS A 186 6.58 -5.69 -4.39
C LYS A 186 5.29 -5.40 -5.12
N GLU A 187 4.83 -4.15 -5.08
CA GLU A 187 3.60 -3.71 -5.73
C GLU A 187 3.93 -2.85 -6.95
N PHE A 188 3.34 -3.22 -8.08
CA PHE A 188 3.45 -2.52 -9.35
C PHE A 188 2.06 -2.14 -9.87
N CYS A 189 1.99 -1.08 -10.66
CA CYS A 189 0.82 -0.75 -11.46
C CYS A 189 1.19 -0.91 -12.94
N THR A 190 0.41 -1.69 -13.68
CA THR A 190 0.56 -1.82 -15.14
C THR A 190 -0.80 -1.79 -15.81
N ASN A 191 -0.86 -1.27 -17.04
CA ASN A 191 -2.02 -1.44 -17.88
C ASN A 191 -1.93 -2.75 -18.65
N VAL A 192 -2.92 -3.64 -18.47
CA VAL A 192 -2.96 -4.90 -19.22
C VAL A 192 -3.84 -4.73 -20.46
N GLU A 193 -3.23 -4.93 -21.62
CA GLU A 193 -3.93 -4.99 -22.90
C GLU A 193 -4.38 -6.43 -23.17
N GLY A 194 -5.67 -6.63 -23.41
CA GLY A 194 -6.26 -7.95 -23.65
C GLY A 194 -6.80 -8.65 -22.39
N GLN A 195 -6.92 -9.98 -22.46
CA GLN A 195 -7.65 -10.78 -21.46
C GLN A 195 -6.75 -11.63 -20.56
N ARG A 196 -5.42 -11.46 -20.65
CA ARG A 196 -4.46 -12.26 -19.91
C ARG A 196 -3.24 -11.44 -19.52
N LEU A 197 -2.74 -11.68 -18.31
CA LEU A 197 -1.44 -11.20 -17.85
C LEU A 197 -0.47 -12.38 -17.78
N ASN A 198 0.65 -12.28 -18.47
CA ASN A 198 1.74 -13.25 -18.36
C ASN A 198 2.83 -12.70 -17.43
N LEU A 199 3.06 -13.39 -16.32
CA LEU A 199 4.17 -13.14 -15.40
C LEU A 199 5.24 -14.20 -15.60
N ILE A 200 6.39 -13.80 -16.12
CA ILE A 200 7.50 -14.68 -16.47
C ILE A 200 8.59 -14.54 -15.42
N PHE A 201 8.96 -15.66 -14.79
CA PHE A 201 10.01 -15.74 -13.79
C PHE A 201 11.20 -16.46 -14.40
N THR A 202 12.35 -15.79 -14.45
CA THR A 202 13.55 -16.31 -15.10
C THR A 202 14.73 -16.25 -14.13
N PRO A 203 15.27 -17.40 -13.70
CA PRO A 203 16.50 -17.43 -12.90
C PRO A 203 17.65 -16.73 -13.62
N SER A 204 18.55 -16.12 -12.86
CA SER A 204 19.71 -15.43 -13.42
C SER A 204 20.68 -16.41 -14.09
N PRO A 205 21.03 -16.20 -15.38
CA PRO A 205 22.02 -17.02 -16.06
C PRO A 205 23.45 -16.73 -15.59
N ASP A 206 23.67 -15.59 -14.93
CA ASP A 206 24.98 -15.13 -14.49
C ASP A 206 25.47 -15.82 -13.20
N ILE A 207 24.59 -16.57 -12.54
CA ILE A 207 24.86 -17.25 -11.27
C ILE A 207 24.57 -18.74 -11.44
N THR A 208 25.59 -19.57 -11.26
CA THR A 208 25.46 -21.03 -11.33
C THR A 208 24.43 -21.53 -10.32
N ASP A 209 23.51 -22.38 -10.77
CA ASP A 209 22.41 -22.94 -9.98
C ASP A 209 21.52 -21.87 -9.33
N SER A 210 21.39 -20.70 -9.96
CA SER A 210 20.39 -19.74 -9.50
C SER A 210 18.98 -20.26 -9.77
N TYR A 211 18.06 -19.82 -8.93
CA TYR A 211 16.65 -20.18 -9.06
C TYR A 211 15.76 -18.97 -8.80
N ALA A 212 14.53 -19.05 -9.32
CA ALA A 212 13.47 -18.10 -9.04
C ALA A 212 12.48 -18.72 -8.06
N PHE A 213 11.88 -17.91 -7.19
CA PHE A 213 10.78 -18.34 -6.34
C PHE A 213 9.73 -17.26 -6.17
N ILE A 214 8.52 -17.68 -5.83
CA ILE A 214 7.40 -16.80 -5.50
C ILE A 214 6.47 -17.53 -4.51
N ASN A 215 6.02 -16.82 -3.47
CA ASN A 215 5.08 -17.35 -2.49
C ASN A 215 3.64 -17.04 -2.89
N ALA A 216 3.40 -15.84 -3.40
CA ALA A 216 2.06 -15.45 -3.81
C ALA A 216 2.07 -14.40 -4.91
N ILE A 217 1.00 -14.42 -5.70
CA ILE A 217 0.71 -13.42 -6.71
C ILE A 217 -0.68 -12.88 -6.42
N GLU A 218 -0.78 -11.56 -6.29
CA GLU A 218 -2.05 -10.87 -6.17
C GLU A 218 -2.20 -9.88 -7.34
N VAL A 219 -3.35 -9.91 -8.00
CA VAL A 219 -3.70 -9.00 -9.10
C VAL A 219 -5.07 -8.41 -8.82
N VAL A 220 -5.14 -7.10 -8.66
CA VAL A 220 -6.37 -6.37 -8.33
C VAL A 220 -6.61 -5.29 -9.37
N SER A 221 -7.82 -5.20 -9.93
CA SER A 221 -8.16 -4.11 -10.85
C SER A 221 -8.10 -2.76 -10.16
N MET A 222 -7.73 -1.72 -10.89
CA MET A 222 -7.72 -0.35 -10.37
C MET A 222 -8.54 0.60 -11.26
N PRO A 223 -9.07 1.70 -10.70
CA PRO A 223 -9.69 2.76 -11.50
C PRO A 223 -8.71 3.32 -12.55
N THR A 224 -9.25 3.66 -13.72
CA THR A 224 -8.46 4.17 -14.86
C THR A 224 -7.83 5.52 -14.62
N ASN A 225 -8.41 6.33 -13.73
CA ASN A 225 -7.97 7.68 -13.40
C ASN A 225 -7.30 7.79 -12.02
N LEU A 226 -6.83 6.66 -11.46
CA LEU A 226 -6.19 6.66 -10.14
C LEU A 226 -4.72 7.14 -10.20
N TYR A 227 -3.91 6.51 -11.06
CA TYR A 227 -2.48 6.85 -11.23
C TYR A 227 -2.09 7.17 -12.67
N TYR A 228 -2.95 6.80 -13.62
CA TYR A 228 -2.73 7.06 -15.05
C TYR A 228 -3.45 8.34 -15.43
N THR A 229 -2.81 9.13 -16.30
CA THR A 229 -3.39 10.35 -16.83
C THR A 229 -4.49 9.98 -17.84
N PRO A 230 -5.75 10.38 -17.62
CA PRO A 230 -6.81 10.16 -18.60
C PRO A 230 -6.50 10.84 -19.93
N GLU A 231 -6.99 10.30 -21.04
CA GLU A 231 -6.79 10.91 -22.38
C GLU A 231 -7.36 12.34 -22.49
N SER A 232 -8.34 12.68 -21.65
CA SER A 232 -8.96 14.00 -21.59
C SER A 232 -8.19 15.01 -20.73
N ASP A 233 -7.10 14.61 -20.09
CA ASP A 233 -6.31 15.45 -19.18
C ASP A 233 -4.96 15.80 -19.82
N GLU A 234 -4.52 17.05 -19.66
CA GLU A 234 -3.24 17.54 -20.20
C GLU A 234 -2.04 17.11 -19.35
N GLY A 235 -2.28 16.58 -18.14
CA GLY A 235 -1.26 16.07 -17.23
C GLY A 235 -0.97 17.00 -16.05
N VAL A 236 0.08 16.69 -15.30
CA VAL A 236 0.46 17.41 -14.09
C VAL A 236 1.71 18.27 -14.30
N PRO A 237 1.87 19.42 -13.62
CA PRO A 237 3.08 20.23 -13.73
C PRO A 237 4.35 19.44 -13.42
N PHE A 238 5.32 19.47 -14.32
CA PHE A 238 6.58 18.76 -14.12
C PHE A 238 7.58 19.65 -13.38
N LEU A 239 7.79 19.32 -12.11
CA LEU A 239 8.68 20.08 -11.23
C LEU A 239 10.14 20.06 -11.73
N GLY A 240 10.83 21.19 -11.65
CA GLY A 240 12.21 21.34 -12.08
C GLY A 240 12.42 21.54 -13.58
N GLN A 241 11.34 21.66 -14.37
CA GLN A 241 11.38 22.01 -15.78
C GLN A 241 10.88 23.45 -16.03
N ALA A 242 10.98 23.92 -17.28
CA ALA A 242 10.45 25.22 -17.69
C ALA A 242 8.96 25.37 -17.33
N GLN A 243 8.55 26.60 -17.00
CA GLN A 243 7.18 26.92 -16.63
C GLN A 243 6.20 26.46 -17.72
N GLY A 244 5.20 25.67 -17.34
CA GLY A 244 4.17 25.15 -18.25
C GLY A 244 4.45 23.75 -18.83
N SER A 245 5.59 23.13 -18.53
CA SER A 245 5.83 21.72 -18.89
C SER A 245 4.92 20.79 -18.09
N LEU A 246 4.11 20.00 -18.79
CA LEU A 246 3.23 18.98 -18.20
C LEU A 246 3.84 17.58 -18.37
N TYR A 247 3.54 16.70 -17.42
CA TYR A 247 3.92 15.30 -17.43
C TYR A 247 2.68 14.41 -17.37
N THR A 248 2.67 13.38 -18.21
CA THR A 248 1.58 12.42 -18.28
C THR A 248 2.09 11.02 -17.96
N VAL A 249 1.28 10.25 -17.24
CA VAL A 249 1.51 8.83 -17.00
C VAL A 249 0.60 8.06 -17.94
N GLY A 250 1.14 7.69 -19.10
CA GLY A 250 0.40 6.95 -20.12
C GLY A 250 0.21 5.48 -19.78
N ASN A 251 -0.74 4.83 -20.45
CA ASN A 251 -1.03 3.40 -20.31
C ASN A 251 0.16 2.48 -20.66
N ASN A 252 1.15 2.98 -21.40
CA ASN A 252 2.40 2.29 -21.71
C ASN A 252 3.45 2.39 -20.59
N THR A 253 3.09 2.89 -19.41
CA THR A 253 3.99 3.07 -18.27
C THR A 253 3.69 2.06 -17.16
N ALA A 254 4.73 1.43 -16.64
CA ALA A 254 4.65 0.65 -15.41
C ALA A 254 5.15 1.49 -14.23
N LEU A 255 4.44 1.45 -13.11
CA LEU A 255 4.83 2.12 -11.86
C LEU A 255 5.20 1.09 -10.81
N GLU A 256 6.17 1.40 -9.97
CA GLU A 256 6.49 0.63 -8.77
C GLU A 256 6.15 1.46 -7.53
N MET A 257 5.41 0.87 -6.59
CA MET A 257 5.13 1.52 -5.32
C MET A 257 6.34 1.38 -4.39
N LEU A 258 6.95 2.52 -4.05
CA LEU A 258 8.03 2.58 -3.07
C LEU A 258 7.50 2.84 -1.66
N TYR A 259 6.62 3.84 -1.53
CA TYR A 259 6.03 4.25 -0.26
C TYR A 259 4.56 4.62 -0.45
N ARG A 260 3.74 4.25 0.53
CA ARG A 260 2.35 4.68 0.68
C ARG A 260 2.12 5.01 2.14
N VAL A 261 1.86 6.28 2.43
CA VAL A 261 1.90 6.82 3.79
C VAL A 261 0.58 7.51 4.13
N ASN A 262 0.04 7.22 5.30
CA ASN A 262 -1.08 7.89 5.93
C ASN A 262 -0.55 8.93 6.93
N VAL A 263 -0.28 10.14 6.42
CA VAL A 263 0.34 11.23 7.19
C VAL A 263 -0.55 11.64 8.37
N GLY A 264 -0.01 11.63 9.59
CA GLY A 264 -0.75 11.98 10.81
C GLY A 264 -1.84 10.96 11.21
N GLY A 265 -1.91 9.83 10.49
CA GLY A 265 -2.86 8.75 10.73
C GLY A 265 -2.18 7.48 11.23
N ARG A 266 -3.02 6.46 11.50
CA ARG A 266 -2.54 5.11 11.83
C ARG A 266 -2.23 4.31 10.58
N GLU A 267 -1.49 3.22 10.75
CA GLU A 267 -1.34 2.20 9.71
C GLU A 267 -2.72 1.67 9.28
N ILE A 268 -2.90 1.46 7.97
CA ILE A 268 -4.10 0.85 7.39
C ILE A 268 -3.67 -0.44 6.70
N LEU A 269 -4.24 -1.56 7.15
CA LEU A 269 -3.98 -2.88 6.59
C LEU A 269 -4.75 -3.07 5.27
N PRO A 270 -4.32 -3.99 4.38
CA PRO A 270 -5.01 -4.27 3.12
C PRO A 270 -6.53 -4.50 3.27
N GLY A 271 -6.95 -5.30 4.26
CA GLY A 271 -8.37 -5.59 4.51
C GLY A 271 -9.19 -4.38 4.97
N ASP A 272 -8.53 -3.33 5.47
CA ASP A 272 -9.16 -2.08 5.92
C ASP A 272 -9.10 -0.96 4.85
N ASP A 273 -8.53 -1.24 3.66
CA ASP A 273 -8.53 -0.30 2.54
C ASP A 273 -9.91 -0.26 1.86
N THR A 274 -10.05 0.71 0.98
CA THR A 274 -11.23 0.96 0.13
C THR A 274 -11.42 -0.06 -0.99
N GLY A 275 -11.13 -1.35 -0.76
CA GLY A 275 -11.34 -2.44 -1.71
C GLY A 275 -10.25 -2.64 -2.77
N MET A 276 -9.17 -1.87 -2.72
CA MET A 276 -7.97 -2.08 -3.54
C MET A 276 -6.86 -2.84 -2.81
N PHE A 277 -7.06 -3.18 -1.53
CA PHE A 277 -6.13 -3.93 -0.68
C PHE A 277 -4.74 -3.30 -0.55
N ARG A 278 -4.67 -1.97 -0.51
CA ARG A 278 -3.41 -1.22 -0.34
C ARG A 278 -3.05 -1.09 1.15
N SER A 279 -1.78 -1.32 1.49
CA SER A 279 -1.26 -1.01 2.82
C SER A 279 -0.82 0.45 2.92
N TRP A 280 -1.16 1.14 4.01
CA TRP A 280 -0.72 2.52 4.29
C TRP A 280 0.10 2.57 5.56
N LEU A 281 1.34 3.05 5.49
CA LEU A 281 2.25 3.18 6.63
C LEU A 281 1.97 4.47 7.41
N THR A 282 2.41 4.56 8.68
CA THR A 282 2.50 5.86 9.35
C THR A 282 3.65 6.69 8.79
N ASP A 283 3.63 8.00 8.99
CA ASP A 283 4.69 8.90 8.53
C ASP A 283 5.87 9.02 9.50
N ASP A 284 5.78 8.45 10.71
CA ASP A 284 6.76 8.63 11.79
C ASP A 284 8.21 8.37 11.37
N ALA A 285 8.44 7.31 10.59
CA ALA A 285 9.77 6.91 10.13
C ALA A 285 10.37 7.85 9.06
N TYR A 286 9.55 8.71 8.45
CA TYR A 286 9.94 9.62 7.36
C TYR A 286 10.09 11.07 7.82
N LEU A 287 9.80 11.36 9.10
CA LEU A 287 9.91 12.69 9.65
C LEU A 287 11.38 13.07 9.87
N THR A 288 11.88 13.99 9.06
CA THR A 288 13.24 14.55 9.19
C THR A 288 13.32 15.70 10.20
N ILE A 289 12.18 16.35 10.51
CA ILE A 289 12.10 17.47 11.46
C ILE A 289 10.85 17.34 12.35
N ALA A 290 11.07 17.04 13.64
CA ALA A 290 10.02 17.01 14.65
C ALA A 290 9.67 18.43 15.14
N LYS A 291 8.66 19.05 14.51
CA LYS A 291 7.97 20.25 15.03
C LYS A 291 6.50 19.94 15.29
N PRO A 292 5.82 20.60 16.25
CA PRO A 292 4.37 20.50 16.37
C PRO A 292 3.68 21.14 15.15
N SER A 293 2.56 20.59 14.68
CA SER A 293 1.81 21.16 13.55
C SER A 293 0.32 21.00 13.71
N VAL A 294 -0.40 21.95 13.11
CA VAL A 294 -1.84 22.15 13.24
C VAL A 294 -2.58 21.26 12.24
N PHE A 295 -3.67 20.66 12.70
CA PHE A 295 -4.61 19.87 11.92
C PHE A 295 -5.26 20.74 10.83
N LEU A 296 -5.24 20.30 9.57
CA LEU A 296 -6.08 20.91 8.53
C LEU A 296 -6.78 19.81 7.72
N LEU A 297 -8.10 19.78 7.79
CA LEU A 297 -8.94 18.91 6.96
C LEU A 297 -8.85 19.38 5.50
N ILE A 298 -8.17 18.61 4.63
CA ILE A 298 -8.26 18.77 3.18
C ILE A 298 -8.85 17.47 2.62
N SER A 299 -10.00 17.60 1.96
CA SER A 299 -10.71 16.50 1.30
C SER A 299 -10.26 16.40 -0.15
N VAL A 300 -9.68 15.25 -0.51
CA VAL A 300 -9.47 14.82 -1.91
C VAL A 300 -9.91 13.35 -2.00
N PHE A 301 -10.24 12.82 -3.17
CA PHE A 301 -10.94 11.53 -3.36
C PHE A 301 -10.01 10.45 -3.96
N ILE A 302 -9.13 9.80 -3.17
CA ILE A 302 -8.10 8.84 -3.65
C ILE A 302 -7.73 7.71 -2.61
N SER A 303 -8.04 7.86 -1.33
CA SER A 303 -7.61 6.98 -0.21
C SER A 303 -8.73 6.63 0.80
N PRO A 304 -8.52 5.72 1.78
CA PRO A 304 -9.53 5.45 2.82
C PRO A 304 -9.94 6.67 3.64
N SER A 305 -11.16 6.68 4.18
CA SER A 305 -11.67 7.76 5.05
C SER A 305 -10.73 8.06 6.23
N ALA A 306 -10.05 7.04 6.75
CA ALA A 306 -9.03 7.16 7.80
C ALA A 306 -7.81 8.00 7.40
N VAL A 307 -7.53 8.18 6.10
CA VAL A 307 -6.47 9.06 5.58
C VAL A 307 -6.92 10.51 5.52
N TYR A 308 -8.22 10.76 5.32
CA TYR A 308 -8.77 12.11 5.16
C TYR A 308 -9.18 12.78 6.45
N HIS A 309 -9.45 12.02 7.51
CA HIS A 309 -9.79 12.62 8.80
C HIS A 309 -8.62 13.38 9.45
N ARG A 310 -7.39 13.27 8.95
CA ARG A 310 -6.18 13.83 9.57
C ARG A 310 -5.12 14.27 8.55
N THR A 311 -5.39 15.26 7.70
CA THR A 311 -4.31 15.83 6.87
C THR A 311 -3.51 16.90 7.64
N LEU A 312 -2.18 16.87 7.48
CA LEU A 312 -1.24 17.88 7.96
C LEU A 312 -0.83 18.76 6.77
N LEU A 313 -1.08 20.06 6.84
CA LEU A 313 -0.38 21.02 5.99
C LEU A 313 1.00 21.28 6.61
N ARG A 314 2.05 20.79 5.97
CA ARG A 314 3.40 21.31 6.18
C ARG A 314 3.97 21.72 4.85
N GLY A 315 4.29 23.01 4.72
CA GLY A 315 5.01 23.52 3.56
C GLY A 315 6.32 22.75 3.41
N MET A 316 6.39 21.96 2.35
CA MET A 316 7.61 21.33 1.88
C MET A 316 8.39 22.42 1.15
N PHE A 317 9.23 23.16 1.87
CA PHE A 317 10.30 23.91 1.23
C PHE A 317 11.42 22.93 0.95
N ILE A 318 11.62 22.61 -0.33
CA ILE A 318 12.87 22.10 -0.87
C ILE A 318 13.77 23.30 -1.14
#